data_AF-A0AAW2UAU0-F1
#
_entry.id   AF-A0AAW2UAU0-F1
#
_cell.length_a   1.000
_cell.length_b   1.000
_cell.length_c   1.000
_cell.angle_alpha   90.00
_cell.angle_beta   90.00
_cell.angle_gamma   90.00
#
_symmetry.space_group_name_H-M   'P 1'
#
loop_
_entity.id
_entity.type
_entity.pdbx_description
1 polymer ?
#
loop_
_entity_poly.entity_id
_entity_poly.type
_entity_poly.pdbx_seq_one_letter_code
_entity_poly.pdbx_strand_id
1 'polypeptide(L)'
;MQLVLSNSREERRNLYLVIFDYVLHKINETCLAAGVSEYSDDEVRPIATLLVLADAPEALHISVKLGVEGVVELLRRSISTSLSTYPNNDRLLMLLEKIVEKFDTLIGSFTHVDKEFAEMIQMTKSFKSIESIGVPGNIAAMNAKLCWTTLHSLLHSERHAYRHNGHLWLGDLLIAEISGEGDQSLWSSIKNLEEKISLAGVNDYSASLGVPLPIWLMCGLLKSKYNRIRWGFLFVLERLLMRCKFLLDENEVQHVMRGQSAAQIHDKSRLEKANAVIDIMSRALSLMAQINETDRMNILKMCDILLSQLCLKVAHTGATPFGDMMHIKDSSNSERKSKADGAGSFSRTETGPQGDFTGDANTKLGQNVHIPIHDTASMAALLLHGQAIVPMQLVARVPAALFYWPLIQLAGAATDNIALGVSVGSKGRGNLPGGTSDIRATLLLLLIGKCTADPSAFIEVGGEEFFRELLDDTDARVAYYSSTFLLKASIRSLLLT
;
A
#
# COMPACT_ATOMS: atom_id res chain seq x y z
N MET A 1 12.09 -15.36 5.35
CA MET A 1 12.00 -14.86 6.74
C MET A 1 12.49 -13.42 6.92
N GLN A 2 13.64 -13.01 6.35
CA GLN A 2 14.12 -11.61 6.41
C GLN A 2 13.26 -10.58 5.61
N LEU A 3 12.62 -10.99 4.50
CA LEU A 3 11.68 -10.15 3.72
C LEU A 3 10.50 -9.60 4.52
N VAL A 4 10.06 -10.32 5.54
CA VAL A 4 8.93 -9.96 6.41
C VAL A 4 9.39 -9.09 7.60
N LEU A 5 10.71 -9.02 7.86
CA LEU A 5 11.30 -8.33 9.01
C LEU A 5 11.93 -6.98 8.66
N SER A 6 12.02 -6.62 7.37
CA SER A 6 12.51 -5.31 6.93
C SER A 6 11.49 -4.22 7.26
N ASN A 7 11.72 -3.50 8.35
CA ASN A 7 10.81 -2.45 8.83
C ASN A 7 11.14 -1.09 8.22
N SER A 8 12.35 -0.90 7.67
CA SER A 8 12.74 0.36 7.02
C SER A 8 12.69 0.26 5.49
N ARG A 9 12.41 1.39 4.82
CA ARG A 9 12.48 1.49 3.34
C ARG A 9 13.88 1.14 2.81
N GLU A 10 14.92 1.51 3.56
CA GLU A 10 16.30 1.20 3.22
C GLU A 10 16.60 -0.29 3.29
N GLU A 11 16.15 -0.97 4.35
CA GLU A 11 16.25 -2.43 4.43
C GLU A 11 15.51 -3.11 3.29
N ARG A 12 14.30 -2.64 2.96
CA ARG A 12 13.51 -3.17 1.83
C ARG A 12 14.24 -2.98 0.50
N ARG A 13 14.83 -1.81 0.25
CA ARG A 13 15.63 -1.53 -0.95
C ARG A 13 16.88 -2.40 -1.01
N ASN A 14 17.63 -2.49 0.08
CA ASN A 14 18.85 -3.29 0.12
C ASN A 14 18.54 -4.78 -0.09
N LEU A 15 17.48 -5.28 0.54
CA LEU A 15 17.02 -6.65 0.36
C LEU A 15 16.54 -6.92 -1.07
N TYR A 16 15.79 -5.98 -1.67
CA TYR A 16 15.41 -6.06 -3.07
C TYR A 16 16.63 -6.21 -3.98
N LEU A 17 17.67 -5.39 -3.79
CA LEU A 17 18.88 -5.47 -4.61
C LEU A 17 19.56 -6.84 -4.51
N VAL A 18 19.65 -7.41 -3.30
CA VAL A 18 20.20 -8.76 -3.08
C VAL A 18 19.37 -9.83 -3.80
N ILE A 19 18.04 -9.75 -3.71
CA ILE A 19 17.15 -10.72 -4.38
C ILE A 19 17.23 -10.55 -5.90
N PHE A 20 17.29 -9.32 -6.39
CA PHE A 20 17.40 -9.02 -7.81
C PHE A 20 18.70 -9.59 -8.39
N ASP A 21 19.83 -9.40 -7.70
CA ASP A 21 21.12 -9.98 -8.09
C ASP A 21 21.08 -11.52 -8.10
N TYR A 22 20.46 -12.13 -7.07
CA TYR A 22 20.24 -13.58 -7.03
C TYR A 22 19.38 -14.08 -8.21
N VAL A 23 18.31 -13.36 -8.55
CA VAL A 23 17.44 -13.69 -9.69
C VAL A 23 18.21 -13.62 -11.01
N LEU A 24 19.00 -12.57 -11.22
CA LEU A 24 19.83 -12.40 -12.41
C LEU A 24 20.88 -13.51 -12.52
N HIS A 25 21.56 -13.82 -11.42
CA HIS A 25 22.53 -14.91 -11.38
C HIS A 25 21.89 -16.23 -11.83
N LYS A 26 20.70 -16.56 -11.33
CA LYS A 26 19.96 -17.78 -11.73
C LYS A 26 19.53 -17.77 -13.19
N ILE A 27 19.20 -16.61 -13.74
CA ILE A 27 18.88 -16.46 -15.16
C ILE A 27 20.12 -16.70 -16.03
N ASN A 28 21.26 -16.09 -15.68
CA ASN A 28 22.51 -16.26 -16.41
C ASN A 28 23.04 -17.70 -16.33
N GLU A 29 22.95 -18.37 -15.16
CA GLU A 29 23.26 -19.80 -15.05
C GLU A 29 22.41 -20.65 -16.02
N THR A 30 21.12 -20.34 -16.15
CA THR A 30 20.21 -21.04 -17.08
C THR A 30 20.57 -20.75 -18.55
N CYS A 31 20.98 -19.52 -18.87
CA CYS A 31 21.41 -19.14 -20.22
C CYS A 31 22.70 -19.88 -20.61
N LEU A 32 23.70 -19.92 -19.71
CA LEU A 32 24.93 -20.68 -19.89
C LEU A 32 24.66 -22.16 -20.15
N ALA A 33 23.79 -22.77 -19.33
CA ALA A 33 23.42 -24.18 -19.50
C ALA A 33 22.72 -24.46 -20.84
N ALA A 34 21.99 -23.47 -21.37
CA ALA A 34 21.31 -23.54 -22.67
C ALA A 34 22.21 -23.13 -23.86
N GLY A 35 23.47 -22.74 -23.62
CA GLY A 35 24.38 -22.24 -24.66
C GLY A 35 24.00 -20.86 -25.20
N VAL A 36 23.17 -20.10 -24.48
CA VAL A 36 22.76 -18.73 -24.81
C VAL A 36 23.71 -17.75 -24.11
N SER A 37 24.01 -16.62 -24.75
CA SER A 37 24.84 -15.58 -24.15
C SER A 37 24.19 -15.00 -22.88
N GLU A 38 25.00 -14.84 -21.84
CA GLU A 38 24.61 -14.14 -20.61
C GLU A 38 24.12 -12.73 -20.90
N TYR A 39 23.31 -12.20 -20.00
CA TYR A 39 22.92 -10.80 -20.03
C TYR A 39 24.00 -9.94 -19.38
N SER A 40 24.43 -8.91 -20.10
CA SER A 40 25.46 -7.98 -19.64
C SER A 40 24.89 -6.89 -18.72
N ASP A 41 25.76 -6.23 -17.96
CA ASP A 41 25.38 -5.12 -17.08
C ASP A 41 24.67 -3.97 -17.82
N ASP A 42 25.03 -3.73 -19.09
CA ASP A 42 24.41 -2.71 -19.92
C ASP A 42 22.97 -3.07 -20.32
N GLU A 43 22.62 -4.36 -20.37
CA GLU A 43 21.26 -4.84 -20.62
C GLU A 43 20.43 -4.90 -19.33
N VAL A 44 21.07 -5.19 -18.20
CA VAL A 44 20.43 -5.26 -16.89
C VAL A 44 20.09 -3.87 -16.35
N ARG A 45 20.97 -2.89 -16.53
CA ARG A 45 20.86 -1.54 -15.95
C ARG A 45 19.55 -0.81 -16.31
N PRO A 46 19.06 -0.82 -17.56
CA PRO A 46 17.77 -0.22 -17.91
C PRO A 46 16.59 -0.83 -17.14
N ILE A 47 16.55 -2.16 -17.04
CA ILE A 47 15.47 -2.87 -16.35
C ILE A 47 15.53 -2.59 -14.84
N ALA A 48 16.70 -2.69 -14.23
CA ALA A 48 16.90 -2.40 -12.81
C ALA A 48 16.45 -0.96 -12.47
N THR A 49 16.82 0.01 -13.32
CA THR A 49 16.45 1.41 -13.13
C THR A 49 14.94 1.60 -13.22
N LEU A 50 14.29 1.04 -14.24
CA LEU A 50 12.84 1.16 -14.41
C LEU A 50 12.06 0.47 -13.28
N LEU A 51 12.53 -0.68 -12.79
CA LEU A 51 11.92 -1.36 -11.64
C LEU A 51 12.05 -0.54 -10.36
N VAL A 52 13.21 0.08 -10.10
CA VAL A 52 13.38 0.97 -8.94
C VAL A 52 12.50 2.22 -9.05
N LEU A 53 12.39 2.81 -10.24
CA LEU A 53 11.49 3.95 -10.48
C LEU A 53 10.01 3.58 -10.33
N ALA A 54 9.66 2.32 -10.55
CA ALA A 54 8.32 1.78 -10.34
C ALA A 54 8.06 1.33 -8.88
N ASP A 55 8.91 1.72 -7.92
CA ASP A 55 8.80 1.31 -6.50
C ASP A 55 8.75 -0.23 -6.32
N ALA A 56 9.47 -0.99 -7.16
CA ALA A 56 9.53 -2.46 -7.08
C ALA A 56 9.90 -3.01 -5.69
N PRO A 57 10.86 -2.42 -4.93
CA PRO A 57 11.17 -2.89 -3.57
C PRO A 57 9.95 -2.88 -2.64
N GLU A 58 9.16 -1.82 -2.69
CA GLU A 58 7.95 -1.64 -1.88
C GLU A 58 6.85 -2.59 -2.34
N ALA A 59 6.64 -2.69 -3.65
CA ALA A 59 5.64 -3.56 -4.25
C ALA A 59 5.88 -5.03 -3.90
N LEU A 60 7.12 -5.50 -4.05
CA LEU A 60 7.53 -6.86 -3.68
C LEU A 60 7.40 -7.14 -2.18
N HIS A 61 7.78 -6.17 -1.34
CA HIS A 61 7.58 -6.30 0.10
C HIS A 61 6.09 -6.44 0.46
N ILE A 62 5.21 -5.64 -0.15
CA ILE A 62 3.76 -5.74 0.07
C ILE A 62 3.22 -7.10 -0.41
N SER A 63 3.67 -7.56 -1.58
CA SER A 63 3.31 -8.88 -2.12
C SER A 63 3.63 -9.99 -1.13
N VAL A 64 4.85 -10.03 -0.58
CA VAL A 64 5.25 -11.05 0.40
C VAL A 64 4.54 -10.85 1.75
N LYS A 65 4.43 -9.62 2.24
CA LYS A 65 3.81 -9.32 3.54
C LYS A 65 2.33 -9.71 3.58
N LEU A 66 1.59 -9.37 2.53
CA LEU A 66 0.16 -9.64 2.44
C LEU A 66 -0.16 -10.97 1.79
N GLY A 67 0.84 -11.67 1.25
CA GLY A 67 0.68 -12.92 0.52
C GLY A 67 -0.02 -12.78 -0.84
N VAL A 68 0.12 -11.63 -1.50
CA VAL A 68 -0.64 -11.27 -2.70
C VAL A 68 0.19 -11.50 -3.96
N GLU A 69 -0.31 -12.35 -4.86
CA GLU A 69 0.26 -12.60 -6.19
C GLU A 69 -0.16 -11.57 -7.24
N GLY A 70 0.58 -11.54 -8.36
CA GLY A 70 0.31 -10.68 -9.53
C GLY A 70 0.98 -9.30 -9.48
N VAL A 71 1.61 -8.94 -8.37
CA VAL A 71 2.30 -7.65 -8.21
C VAL A 71 3.45 -7.49 -9.21
N VAL A 72 4.22 -8.55 -9.43
CA VAL A 72 5.37 -8.53 -10.35
C VAL A 72 4.92 -8.36 -11.80
N GLU A 73 3.81 -8.99 -12.16
CA GLU A 73 3.18 -8.83 -13.47
C GLU A 73 2.69 -7.39 -13.70
N LEU A 74 2.19 -6.71 -12.66
CA LEU A 74 1.84 -5.29 -12.76
C LEU A 74 3.08 -4.41 -12.98
N LEU A 75 4.16 -4.69 -12.25
CA LEU A 75 5.45 -4.01 -12.47
C LEU A 75 5.94 -4.23 -13.90
N ARG A 76 5.87 -5.48 -14.40
CA ARG A 76 6.19 -5.83 -15.80
C ARG A 76 5.43 -4.94 -16.76
N ARG A 77 4.09 -4.94 -16.69
CA ARG A 77 3.22 -4.14 -17.56
C ARG A 77 3.54 -2.65 -17.50
N SER A 78 3.85 -2.13 -16.30
CA SER A 78 4.19 -0.72 -16.09
C SER A 78 5.48 -0.30 -16.82
N ILE A 79 6.48 -1.18 -16.89
CA ILE A 79 7.78 -0.83 -17.47
C ILE A 79 7.97 -1.35 -18.90
N SER A 80 7.19 -2.34 -19.35
CA SER A 80 7.26 -2.90 -20.71
C SER A 80 7.08 -1.85 -21.79
N THR A 81 6.18 -0.87 -21.58
CA THR A 81 5.96 0.25 -22.50
C THR A 81 7.14 1.20 -22.57
N SER A 82 7.89 1.36 -21.47
CA SER A 82 9.10 2.18 -21.44
C SER A 82 10.25 1.42 -22.12
N LEU A 83 10.38 0.11 -21.88
CA LEU A 83 11.42 -0.73 -22.48
C LEU A 83 11.27 -0.90 -24.00
N SER A 84 10.05 -0.84 -24.53
CA SER A 84 9.83 -0.97 -25.99
C SER A 84 10.48 0.14 -26.81
N THR A 85 10.82 1.26 -26.18
CA THR A 85 11.50 2.42 -26.78
C THR A 85 13.02 2.28 -26.84
N TYR A 86 13.61 1.28 -26.17
CA TYR A 86 15.05 1.05 -26.14
C TYR A 86 15.54 0.25 -27.36
N PRO A 87 16.81 0.42 -27.78
CA PRO A 87 17.44 -0.51 -28.71
C PRO A 87 17.51 -1.91 -28.09
N ASN A 88 17.39 -2.97 -28.91
CA ASN A 88 17.31 -4.38 -28.47
C ASN A 88 16.11 -4.71 -27.54
N ASN A 89 14.98 -4.01 -27.73
CA ASN A 89 13.76 -4.19 -26.95
C ASN A 89 13.32 -5.66 -26.78
N ASP A 90 13.35 -6.49 -27.83
CA ASP A 90 12.93 -7.90 -27.75
C ASP A 90 13.74 -8.68 -26.72
N ARG A 91 15.07 -8.47 -26.68
CA ARG A 91 15.96 -9.14 -25.72
C ARG A 91 15.76 -8.62 -24.30
N LEU A 92 15.50 -7.33 -24.14
CA LEU A 92 15.19 -6.72 -22.84
C LEU A 92 13.82 -7.17 -22.31
N LEU A 93 12.81 -7.29 -23.17
CA LEU A 93 11.49 -7.80 -22.81
C LEU A 93 11.57 -9.28 -22.41
N MET A 94 12.35 -10.10 -23.13
CA MET A 94 12.61 -11.49 -22.71
C MET A 94 13.34 -11.58 -21.37
N LEU A 95 14.33 -10.71 -21.11
CA LEU A 95 15.00 -10.67 -19.81
C LEU A 95 14.01 -10.29 -18.70
N LEU A 96 13.17 -9.28 -18.94
CA LEU A 96 12.13 -8.88 -18.00
C LEU A 96 11.14 -10.02 -17.72
N GLU A 97 10.71 -10.77 -18.73
CA GLU A 97 9.84 -11.94 -18.55
C GLU A 97 10.49 -13.01 -17.67
N LYS A 98 11.78 -13.33 -17.92
CA LYS A 98 12.54 -14.26 -17.07
C LYS A 98 12.67 -13.76 -15.63
N ILE A 99 12.92 -12.46 -15.44
CA ILE A 99 12.99 -11.84 -14.11
C ILE A 99 11.65 -11.99 -13.38
N VAL A 100 10.54 -11.71 -14.08
CA VAL A 100 9.19 -11.81 -13.53
C VAL A 100 8.87 -13.24 -13.13
N GLU A 101 9.13 -14.22 -13.98
CA GLU A 101 8.90 -15.65 -13.68
C GLU A 101 9.68 -16.11 -12.44
N LYS A 102 10.94 -15.70 -12.30
CA LYS A 102 11.77 -16.04 -11.14
C LYS A 102 11.27 -15.35 -9.87
N PHE A 103 10.87 -14.08 -9.95
CA PHE A 103 10.27 -13.38 -8.82
C PHE A 103 8.96 -14.01 -8.40
N ASP A 104 8.05 -14.31 -9.33
CA ASP A 104 6.76 -14.95 -9.02
C ASP A 104 6.97 -16.32 -8.38
N THR A 105 7.93 -17.11 -8.85
CA THR A 105 8.29 -18.39 -8.22
C THR A 105 8.80 -18.19 -6.79
N LEU A 106 9.68 -17.21 -6.57
CA LEU A 106 10.24 -16.90 -5.26
C LEU A 106 9.16 -16.38 -4.30
N ILE A 107 8.31 -15.47 -4.75
CA ILE A 107 7.21 -14.90 -3.98
C ILE A 107 6.18 -15.98 -3.65
N GLY A 108 5.79 -16.81 -4.63
CA GLY A 108 4.86 -17.92 -4.45
C GLY A 108 5.24 -18.86 -3.31
N SER A 109 6.54 -19.04 -3.07
CA SER A 109 7.04 -19.84 -1.93
C SER A 109 6.73 -19.23 -0.55
N PHE A 110 6.41 -17.94 -0.49
CA PHE A 110 6.07 -17.20 0.74
C PHE A 110 4.60 -16.79 0.84
N THR A 111 3.86 -16.72 -0.28
CA THR A 111 2.48 -16.20 -0.31
C THR A 111 1.42 -17.27 -0.10
N HIS A 112 1.71 -18.52 -0.44
CA HIS A 112 0.76 -19.62 -0.30
C HIS A 112 0.72 -20.16 1.12
N VAL A 113 -0.48 -20.58 1.52
CA VAL A 113 -0.65 -21.46 2.68
C VAL A 113 0.18 -22.73 2.46
N ASP A 114 0.76 -23.26 3.53
CA ASP A 114 1.53 -24.50 3.46
C ASP A 114 0.73 -25.60 2.72
N LYS A 115 1.43 -26.37 1.87
CA LYS A 115 0.85 -27.40 0.99
C LYS A 115 0.08 -28.45 1.78
N GLU A 116 0.41 -28.65 3.05
CA GLU A 116 -0.33 -29.54 3.97
C GLU A 116 -1.82 -29.15 4.11
N PHE A 117 -2.18 -27.88 3.87
CA PHE A 117 -3.56 -27.40 3.98
C PHE A 117 -4.31 -27.36 2.65
N ALA A 118 -3.69 -27.69 1.52
CA ALA A 118 -4.28 -27.51 0.19
C ALA A 118 -5.66 -28.19 0.03
N GLU A 119 -5.79 -29.44 0.48
CA GLU A 119 -7.05 -30.19 0.45
C GLU A 119 -8.11 -29.58 1.37
N MET A 120 -7.69 -29.11 2.56
CA MET A 120 -8.60 -28.47 3.52
C MET A 120 -9.14 -27.15 2.99
N ILE A 121 -8.30 -26.36 2.31
CA ILE A 121 -8.70 -25.12 1.66
C ILE A 121 -9.77 -25.40 0.62
N GLN A 122 -9.54 -26.37 -0.27
CA GLN A 122 -10.53 -26.73 -1.29
C GLN A 122 -11.85 -27.18 -0.67
N MET A 123 -11.80 -27.91 0.44
CA MET A 123 -13.00 -28.32 1.15
C MET A 123 -13.77 -27.13 1.75
N THR A 124 -13.07 -26.19 2.40
CA THR A 124 -13.72 -24.97 2.93
C THR A 124 -14.26 -24.04 1.83
N LYS A 125 -13.66 -24.06 0.63
CA LYS A 125 -14.21 -23.35 -0.55
C LYS A 125 -15.54 -23.94 -0.99
N SER A 126 -15.71 -25.27 -0.93
CA SER A 126 -16.94 -25.94 -1.34
C SER A 126 -18.06 -25.86 -0.29
N PHE A 127 -17.72 -25.86 1.00
CA PHE A 127 -18.69 -25.89 2.11
C PHE A 127 -18.75 -24.55 2.84
N LYS A 128 -19.45 -23.58 2.24
CA LYS A 128 -19.44 -22.16 2.67
C LYS A 128 -20.46 -21.80 3.76
N SER A 129 -21.38 -22.69 4.11
CA SER A 129 -22.44 -22.46 5.11
C SER A 129 -22.48 -23.56 6.16
N ILE A 130 -22.92 -23.23 7.38
CA ILE A 130 -23.08 -24.25 8.44
C ILE A 130 -24.12 -25.30 8.05
N GLU A 131 -25.16 -24.92 7.29
CA GLU A 131 -26.18 -25.84 6.79
C GLU A 131 -25.56 -26.93 5.89
N SER A 132 -24.60 -26.58 5.04
CA SER A 132 -23.88 -27.55 4.19
C SER A 132 -22.99 -28.51 5.00
N ILE A 133 -22.59 -28.12 6.21
CA ILE A 133 -21.68 -28.86 7.10
C ILE A 133 -22.45 -29.68 8.15
N GLY A 134 -23.69 -29.29 8.45
CA GLY A 134 -24.52 -29.88 9.49
C GLY A 134 -25.21 -31.20 9.14
N VAL A 135 -25.05 -31.70 7.91
CA VAL A 135 -25.74 -32.91 7.42
C VAL A 135 -25.19 -34.17 8.15
N PRO A 136 -25.96 -34.81 9.04
CA PRO A 136 -25.48 -35.96 9.80
C PRO A 136 -25.17 -37.15 8.88
N GLY A 137 -24.04 -37.82 9.10
CA GLY A 137 -23.65 -39.03 8.36
C GLY A 137 -22.93 -38.80 7.01
N ASN A 138 -22.78 -37.55 6.56
CA ASN A 138 -21.99 -37.24 5.37
C ASN A 138 -20.51 -37.05 5.74
N ILE A 139 -19.64 -37.95 5.25
CA ILE A 139 -18.19 -37.90 5.46
C ILE A 139 -17.59 -36.57 4.98
N ALA A 140 -18.07 -36.04 3.83
CA ALA A 140 -17.60 -34.76 3.30
C ALA A 140 -17.97 -33.59 4.22
N ALA A 141 -19.17 -33.62 4.81
CA ALA A 141 -19.62 -32.60 5.77
C ALA A 141 -18.81 -32.67 7.08
N MET A 142 -18.49 -33.88 7.56
CA MET A 142 -17.62 -34.07 8.72
C MET A 142 -16.20 -33.55 8.47
N ASN A 143 -15.63 -33.86 7.31
CA ASN A 143 -14.31 -33.35 6.92
C ASN A 143 -14.34 -31.83 6.77
N ALA A 144 -15.40 -31.25 6.21
CA ALA A 144 -15.56 -29.80 6.09
C ALA A 144 -15.61 -29.15 7.48
N LYS A 145 -16.34 -29.74 8.43
CA LYS A 145 -16.37 -29.29 9.83
C LYS A 145 -14.97 -29.28 10.45
N LEU A 146 -14.19 -30.34 10.22
CA LEU A 146 -12.81 -30.42 10.69
C LEU A 146 -11.96 -29.29 10.09
N CYS A 147 -12.05 -29.07 8.77
CA CYS A 147 -11.30 -28.02 8.09
C CYS A 147 -11.63 -26.62 8.64
N TRP A 148 -12.92 -26.31 8.84
CA TRP A 148 -13.34 -25.05 9.46
C TRP A 148 -12.87 -24.90 10.91
N THR A 149 -12.85 -26.00 11.67
CA THR A 149 -12.33 -26.01 13.05
C THR A 149 -10.82 -25.78 13.08
N THR A 150 -10.09 -26.36 12.13
CA THR A 150 -8.65 -26.13 11.94
C THR A 150 -8.38 -24.67 11.60
N LEU A 151 -9.10 -24.09 10.64
CA LEU A 151 -8.97 -22.68 10.29
C LEU A 151 -9.24 -21.77 11.50
N HIS A 152 -10.32 -22.01 12.24
CA HIS A 152 -10.62 -21.27 13.47
C HIS A 152 -9.47 -21.37 14.49
N SER A 153 -8.89 -22.56 14.66
CA SER A 153 -7.77 -22.79 15.58
C SER A 153 -6.48 -22.08 15.12
N LEU A 154 -6.20 -22.05 13.82
CA LEU A 154 -5.07 -21.31 13.26
C LEU A 154 -5.22 -19.81 13.53
N LEU A 155 -6.40 -19.23 13.25
CA LEU A 155 -6.70 -17.81 13.47
C LEU A 155 -6.54 -17.38 14.94
N HIS A 156 -6.79 -18.30 15.88
CA HIS A 156 -6.67 -18.05 17.32
C HIS A 156 -5.36 -18.54 17.94
N SER A 157 -4.45 -19.10 17.13
CA SER A 157 -3.19 -19.67 17.62
C SER A 157 -2.33 -18.63 18.32
N GLU A 158 -1.51 -19.01 19.30
CA GLU A 158 -0.53 -18.10 19.89
C GLU A 158 0.71 -17.91 19.00
N ARG A 159 0.97 -18.87 18.11
CA ARG A 159 2.13 -18.85 17.22
C ARG A 159 1.84 -17.97 16.00
N HIS A 160 2.71 -16.99 15.75
CA HIS A 160 2.56 -16.08 14.62
C HIS A 160 2.48 -16.82 13.28
N ALA A 161 3.33 -17.82 13.05
CA ALA A 161 3.34 -18.58 11.79
C ALA A 161 2.00 -19.29 11.51
N TYR A 162 1.38 -19.87 12.52
CA TYR A 162 0.08 -20.53 12.37
C TYR A 162 -1.06 -19.53 12.17
N ARG A 163 -1.06 -18.41 12.93
CA ARG A 163 -2.02 -17.33 12.68
C ARG A 163 -1.89 -16.76 11.28
N HIS A 164 -0.67 -16.54 10.81
CA HIS A 164 -0.41 -16.02 9.47
C HIS A 164 -1.00 -16.95 8.40
N ASN A 165 -0.75 -18.27 8.49
CA ASN A 165 -1.40 -19.25 7.60
C ASN A 165 -2.93 -19.18 7.68
N GLY A 166 -3.50 -19.05 8.88
CA GLY A 166 -4.94 -18.86 9.06
C GLY A 166 -5.47 -17.60 8.36
N HIS A 167 -4.73 -16.49 8.43
CA HIS A 167 -5.11 -15.25 7.75
C HIS A 167 -5.02 -15.36 6.22
N LEU A 168 -3.98 -16.02 5.69
CA LEU A 168 -3.83 -16.28 4.26
C LEU A 168 -5.00 -17.13 3.74
N TRP A 169 -5.30 -18.22 4.44
CA TRP A 169 -6.44 -19.11 4.11
C TRP A 169 -7.77 -18.35 4.16
N LEU A 170 -8.04 -17.60 5.22
CA LEU A 170 -9.27 -16.81 5.31
C LEU A 170 -9.37 -15.76 4.18
N GLY A 171 -8.24 -15.13 3.84
CA GLY A 171 -8.15 -14.21 2.71
C GLY A 171 -8.51 -14.90 1.38
N ASP A 172 -7.96 -16.08 1.10
CA ASP A 172 -8.25 -16.83 -0.12
C ASP A 172 -9.72 -17.23 -0.23
N LEU A 173 -10.37 -17.54 0.90
CA LEU A 173 -11.80 -17.82 0.94
C LEU A 173 -12.63 -16.59 0.61
N LEU A 174 -12.27 -15.41 1.14
CA LEU A 174 -12.96 -14.15 0.85
C LEU A 174 -12.80 -13.75 -0.63
N ILE A 175 -11.62 -13.96 -1.21
CA ILE A 175 -11.41 -13.73 -2.64
C ILE A 175 -12.23 -14.71 -3.48
N ALA A 176 -12.33 -15.97 -3.08
CA ALA A 176 -13.18 -16.94 -3.77
C ALA A 176 -14.69 -16.59 -3.71
N GLU A 177 -15.15 -15.80 -2.75
CA GLU A 177 -16.52 -15.25 -2.74
C GLU A 177 -16.71 -14.17 -3.80
N ILE A 178 -15.67 -13.40 -4.13
CA ILE A 178 -15.72 -12.34 -5.13
C ILE A 178 -15.53 -12.91 -6.54
N SER A 179 -14.56 -13.81 -6.70
CA SER A 179 -14.12 -14.37 -7.98
C SER A 179 -14.92 -15.59 -8.45
N GLY A 180 -16.06 -15.88 -7.82
CA GLY A 180 -16.80 -17.14 -8.01
C GLY A 180 -17.22 -17.43 -9.46
N GLU A 181 -17.36 -18.72 -9.77
CA GLU A 181 -17.58 -19.33 -11.10
C GLU A 181 -18.95 -19.05 -11.76
N GLY A 182 -19.73 -18.07 -11.27
CA GLY A 182 -21.07 -17.76 -11.77
C GLY A 182 -21.12 -16.58 -12.74
N ASP A 183 -22.26 -16.40 -13.42
CA ASP A 183 -22.54 -15.27 -14.34
C ASP A 183 -22.63 -13.90 -13.62
N GLN A 184 -22.36 -13.84 -12.32
CA GLN A 184 -22.46 -12.62 -11.53
C GLN A 184 -21.27 -11.71 -11.81
N SER A 185 -21.55 -10.46 -12.21
CA SER A 185 -20.49 -9.50 -12.47
C SER A 185 -19.64 -9.24 -11.21
N LEU A 186 -18.33 -9.06 -11.41
CA LEU A 186 -17.38 -8.73 -10.33
C LEU A 186 -17.88 -7.59 -9.42
N TRP A 187 -18.47 -6.55 -10.03
CA TRP A 187 -19.04 -5.41 -9.33
C TRP A 187 -20.18 -5.79 -8.38
N SER A 188 -21.11 -6.62 -8.83
CA SER A 188 -22.19 -7.09 -7.97
C SER A 188 -21.68 -8.00 -6.85
N SER A 189 -20.63 -8.79 -7.08
CA SER A 189 -20.00 -9.62 -6.05
C SER A 189 -19.32 -8.77 -4.98
N ILE A 190 -18.59 -7.72 -5.38
CA ILE A 190 -17.94 -6.77 -4.48
C ILE A 190 -18.97 -6.01 -3.63
N LYS A 191 -20.06 -5.54 -4.24
CA LYS A 191 -21.14 -4.87 -3.51
C LYS A 191 -21.86 -5.81 -2.54
N ASN A 192 -22.11 -7.05 -2.96
CA ASN A 192 -22.68 -8.09 -2.09
C ASN A 192 -21.75 -8.39 -0.90
N LEU A 193 -20.43 -8.42 -1.12
CA LEU A 193 -19.46 -8.58 -0.06
C LEU A 193 -19.52 -7.43 0.95
N GLU A 194 -19.56 -6.18 0.46
CA GLU A 194 -19.72 -4.99 1.30
C GLU A 194 -20.95 -5.10 2.22
N GLU A 195 -22.12 -5.40 1.63
CA GLU A 195 -23.38 -5.53 2.36
C GLU A 195 -23.32 -6.64 3.41
N LYS A 196 -22.74 -7.79 3.05
CA LYS A 196 -22.59 -8.94 3.97
C LYS A 196 -21.61 -8.68 5.10
N ILE A 197 -20.53 -7.93 4.88
CA ILE A 197 -19.62 -7.49 5.96
C ILE A 197 -20.38 -6.61 6.95
N SER A 198 -21.18 -5.66 6.46
CA SER A 198 -22.01 -4.80 7.32
C SER A 198 -22.99 -5.62 8.15
N LEU A 199 -23.58 -6.67 7.56
CA LEU A 199 -24.56 -7.52 8.24
C LEU A 199 -23.91 -8.42 9.30
N ALA A 200 -22.78 -9.07 8.97
CA ALA A 200 -22.08 -9.96 9.88
C ALA A 200 -21.33 -9.25 11.01
N GLY A 201 -20.95 -7.98 10.80
CA GLY A 201 -20.26 -7.18 11.81
C GLY A 201 -21.10 -6.87 13.04
N VAL A 202 -22.41 -6.71 12.87
CA VAL A 202 -23.34 -6.26 13.93
C VAL A 202 -24.16 -7.41 14.52
N ASN A 203 -24.41 -8.45 13.74
CA ASN A 203 -25.26 -9.56 14.16
C ASN A 203 -24.42 -10.74 14.71
N ASP A 204 -25.08 -11.63 15.46
CA ASP A 204 -24.55 -12.97 15.69
C ASP A 204 -24.90 -13.88 14.52
N TYR A 205 -24.20 -15.02 14.43
CA TYR A 205 -24.38 -15.95 13.32
C TYR A 205 -25.86 -16.35 13.20
N SER A 206 -26.41 -16.18 12.00
CA SER A 206 -27.72 -16.72 11.62
C SER A 206 -27.67 -17.24 10.19
N ALA A 207 -28.16 -18.47 10.00
CA ALA A 207 -28.23 -19.10 8.68
C ALA A 207 -29.21 -18.36 7.74
N SER A 208 -30.24 -17.70 8.29
CA SER A 208 -31.24 -16.95 7.52
C SER A 208 -30.68 -15.71 6.80
N LEU A 209 -29.51 -15.22 7.22
CA LEU A 209 -28.91 -14.01 6.65
C LEU A 209 -28.13 -14.29 5.36
N GLY A 210 -27.95 -15.56 4.97
CA GLY A 210 -27.26 -15.92 3.72
C GLY A 210 -25.81 -15.42 3.63
N VAL A 211 -25.19 -15.10 4.76
CA VAL A 211 -23.80 -14.64 4.82
C VAL A 211 -22.86 -15.86 4.88
N PRO A 212 -21.91 -16.00 3.94
CA PRO A 212 -20.91 -17.07 3.95
C PRO A 212 -20.04 -17.07 5.21
N LEU A 213 -19.62 -18.27 5.62
CA LEU A 213 -18.72 -18.50 6.76
C LEU A 213 -17.41 -17.69 6.75
N PRO A 214 -16.72 -17.46 5.61
CA PRO A 214 -15.54 -16.61 5.58
C PRO A 214 -15.79 -15.20 6.14
N ILE A 215 -16.94 -14.59 5.80
CA ILE A 215 -17.28 -13.25 6.24
C ILE A 215 -17.60 -13.23 7.73
N TRP A 216 -18.33 -14.25 8.21
CA TRP A 216 -18.59 -14.43 9.64
C TRP A 216 -17.31 -14.60 10.45
N LEU A 217 -16.36 -15.39 9.96
CA LEU A 217 -15.08 -15.59 10.62
C LEU A 217 -14.26 -14.32 10.64
N MET A 218 -14.17 -13.59 9.53
CA MET A 218 -13.49 -12.30 9.48
C MET A 218 -14.07 -11.34 10.51
N CYS A 219 -15.39 -11.12 10.51
CA CYS A 219 -16.04 -10.23 11.48
C CYS A 219 -15.93 -10.76 12.91
N GLY A 220 -15.92 -12.08 13.11
CA GLY A 220 -15.74 -12.73 14.40
C GLY A 220 -14.38 -12.46 15.05
N LEU A 221 -13.32 -12.22 14.26
CA LEU A 221 -12.00 -11.83 14.79
C LEU A 221 -12.09 -10.55 15.63
N LEU A 222 -12.96 -9.61 15.26
CA LEU A 222 -13.18 -8.35 15.99
C LEU A 222 -13.84 -8.56 17.35
N LYS A 223 -14.66 -9.61 17.50
CA LYS A 223 -15.34 -9.95 18.76
C LYS A 223 -14.38 -10.59 19.79
N SER A 224 -13.13 -10.85 19.42
CA SER A 224 -12.14 -11.44 20.32
C SER A 224 -11.70 -10.46 21.42
N LYS A 225 -11.47 -11.01 22.62
CA LYS A 225 -10.89 -10.25 23.75
C LYS A 225 -9.40 -9.94 23.56
N TYR A 226 -8.74 -10.62 22.63
CA TYR A 226 -7.30 -10.50 22.43
C TYR A 226 -6.96 -9.58 21.25
N ASN A 227 -6.25 -8.48 21.52
CA ASN A 227 -5.85 -7.49 20.50
C ASN A 227 -5.10 -8.12 19.33
N ARG A 228 -4.24 -9.12 19.59
CA ARG A 228 -3.50 -9.89 18.58
C ARG A 228 -4.40 -10.66 17.59
N ILE A 229 -5.61 -11.02 18.00
CA ILE A 229 -6.59 -11.71 17.16
C ILE A 229 -7.40 -10.68 16.37
N ARG A 230 -7.77 -9.56 17.01
CA ARG A 230 -8.38 -8.41 16.31
C ARG A 230 -7.47 -7.84 15.23
N TRP A 231 -6.15 -7.86 15.42
CA TRP A 231 -5.18 -7.55 14.36
C TRP A 231 -5.36 -8.39 13.09
N GLY A 232 -5.77 -9.65 13.25
CA GLY A 232 -6.07 -10.54 12.13
C GLY A 232 -7.16 -10.01 11.21
N PHE A 233 -8.17 -9.31 11.74
CA PHE A 233 -9.20 -8.64 10.93
C PHE A 233 -8.56 -7.59 10.01
N LEU A 234 -7.70 -6.74 10.55
CA LEU A 234 -7.03 -5.67 9.78
C LEU A 234 -6.10 -6.24 8.71
N PHE A 235 -5.37 -7.31 9.04
CA PHE A 235 -4.52 -8.00 8.07
C PHE A 235 -5.34 -8.58 6.90
N VAL A 236 -6.41 -9.30 7.22
CA VAL A 236 -7.29 -9.91 6.22
C VAL A 236 -7.99 -8.85 5.37
N LEU A 237 -8.43 -7.74 5.99
CA LEU A 237 -9.00 -6.60 5.28
C LEU A 237 -7.99 -5.97 4.31
N GLU A 238 -6.77 -5.69 4.74
CA GLU A 238 -5.74 -5.10 3.89
C GLU A 238 -5.43 -5.99 2.67
N ARG A 239 -5.29 -7.30 2.90
CA ARG A 239 -5.13 -8.30 1.83
C ARG A 239 -6.33 -8.28 0.87
N LEU A 240 -7.55 -8.26 1.40
CA LEU A 240 -8.79 -8.21 0.61
C LEU A 240 -8.84 -6.96 -0.27
N LEU A 241 -8.57 -5.78 0.29
CA LEU A 241 -8.58 -4.51 -0.45
C LEU A 241 -7.55 -4.51 -1.59
N MET A 242 -6.34 -5.03 -1.33
CA MET A 242 -5.30 -5.15 -2.35
C MET A 242 -5.71 -6.10 -3.49
N ARG A 243 -6.30 -7.26 -3.18
CA ARG A 243 -6.78 -8.19 -4.20
C ARG A 243 -7.97 -7.64 -4.97
N CYS A 244 -8.90 -6.93 -4.33
CA CYS A 244 -10.00 -6.25 -5.02
C CYS A 244 -9.48 -5.24 -6.05
N LYS A 245 -8.45 -4.45 -5.72
CA LYS A 245 -7.80 -3.55 -6.69
C LYS A 245 -7.32 -4.30 -7.92
N PHE A 246 -6.62 -5.42 -7.72
CA PHE A 246 -6.08 -6.21 -8.83
C PHE A 246 -7.16 -6.85 -9.68
N LEU A 247 -8.20 -7.43 -9.06
CA LEU A 247 -9.32 -8.01 -9.81
C LEU A 247 -10.06 -6.97 -10.64
N LEU A 248 -10.25 -5.76 -10.08
CA LEU A 248 -10.89 -4.65 -10.81
C LEU A 248 -10.02 -4.16 -11.99
N ASP A 249 -8.70 -4.19 -11.84
CA ASP A 249 -7.76 -3.82 -12.91
C ASP A 249 -7.65 -4.90 -13.99
N GLU A 250 -7.61 -6.17 -13.63
CA GLU A 250 -7.61 -7.30 -14.58
C GLU A 250 -8.88 -7.37 -15.43
N ASN A 251 -10.05 -7.13 -14.80
CA ASN A 251 -11.33 -7.12 -15.50
C ASN A 251 -11.40 -6.02 -16.58
N GLU A 252 -10.80 -4.86 -16.33
CA GLU A 252 -10.73 -3.77 -17.32
C GLU A 252 -9.88 -4.17 -18.53
N VAL A 253 -8.73 -4.82 -18.32
CA VAL A 253 -7.87 -5.31 -19.41
C VAL A 253 -8.64 -6.32 -20.28
N GLN A 254 -9.41 -7.23 -19.67
CA GLN A 254 -10.23 -8.19 -20.41
C GLN A 254 -11.35 -7.51 -21.22
N HIS A 255 -11.98 -6.46 -20.69
CA HIS A 255 -13.03 -5.70 -21.37
C HIS A 255 -12.49 -4.83 -22.51
N VAL A 256 -11.31 -4.21 -22.37
CA VAL A 256 -10.66 -3.42 -23.41
C VAL A 256 -10.25 -4.32 -24.59
N MET A 257 -9.73 -5.52 -24.31
CA MET A 257 -9.43 -6.54 -25.33
C MET A 257 -10.68 -7.02 -26.09
N ARG A 258 -11.87 -6.80 -25.53
CA ARG A 258 -13.18 -7.09 -26.15
C ARG A 258 -13.78 -5.94 -26.98
N GLY A 259 -13.05 -4.84 -27.18
CA GLY A 259 -13.34 -3.86 -28.25
C GLY A 259 -14.22 -2.66 -27.90
N GLN A 260 -14.15 -2.10 -26.68
CA GLN A 260 -14.85 -0.85 -26.32
C GLN A 260 -13.87 0.35 -26.24
N SER A 261 -14.28 1.52 -26.75
CA SER A 261 -13.41 2.69 -26.98
C SER A 261 -12.82 3.31 -25.70
N ALA A 262 -11.51 3.59 -25.73
CA ALA A 262 -10.64 3.71 -24.57
C ALA A 262 -10.26 5.15 -24.11
N ALA A 263 -11.13 6.17 -24.22
CA ALA A 263 -10.71 7.54 -23.84
C ALA A 263 -11.60 8.24 -22.80
N GLN A 264 -12.94 8.17 -22.92
CA GLN A 264 -13.86 8.80 -21.95
C GLN A 264 -14.44 7.83 -20.89
N ILE A 265 -14.29 6.52 -21.10
CA ILE A 265 -14.74 5.47 -20.17
C ILE A 265 -13.77 5.31 -18.99
N HIS A 266 -12.48 5.64 -19.17
CA HIS A 266 -11.44 5.34 -18.18
C HIS A 266 -11.52 6.15 -16.88
N ASP A 267 -11.83 7.46 -16.91
CA ASP A 267 -11.83 8.25 -15.66
C ASP A 267 -13.00 7.90 -14.74
N LYS A 268 -14.18 7.66 -15.32
CA LYS A 268 -15.35 7.21 -14.58
C LYS A 268 -15.16 5.79 -14.04
N SER A 269 -14.56 4.90 -14.85
CA SER A 269 -14.15 3.54 -14.44
C SER A 269 -13.19 3.57 -13.25
N ARG A 270 -12.13 4.37 -13.29
CA ARG A 270 -11.11 4.44 -12.21
C ARG A 270 -11.68 4.96 -10.89
N LEU A 271 -12.50 6.02 -10.95
CA LEU A 271 -13.15 6.54 -9.74
C LEU A 271 -14.17 5.53 -9.18
N GLU A 272 -14.95 4.86 -10.03
CA GLU A 272 -15.88 3.80 -9.59
C GLU A 272 -15.15 2.64 -8.91
N LYS A 273 -13.98 2.25 -9.43
CA LYS A 273 -13.15 1.19 -8.83
C LYS A 273 -12.64 1.61 -7.46
N ALA A 274 -12.09 2.83 -7.37
CA ALA A 274 -11.64 3.40 -6.11
C ALA A 274 -12.80 3.47 -5.11
N ASN A 275 -13.99 3.91 -5.54
CA ASN A 275 -15.18 3.97 -4.70
C ASN A 275 -15.55 2.59 -4.14
N ALA A 276 -15.56 1.53 -4.96
CA ALA A 276 -15.87 0.19 -4.47
C ALA A 276 -14.88 -0.32 -3.41
N VAL A 277 -13.60 -0.03 -3.57
CA VAL A 277 -12.58 -0.37 -2.56
C VAL A 277 -12.76 0.46 -1.29
N ILE A 278 -13.05 1.77 -1.43
CA ILE A 278 -13.32 2.67 -0.30
C ILE A 278 -14.59 2.27 0.44
N ASP A 279 -15.63 1.82 -0.25
CA ASP A 279 -16.91 1.43 0.35
C ASP A 279 -16.70 0.16 1.22
N ILE A 280 -15.97 -0.87 0.73
CA ILE A 280 -15.56 -2.04 1.54
C ILE A 280 -14.72 -1.62 2.74
N MET A 281 -13.67 -0.81 2.51
CA MET A 281 -12.77 -0.35 3.58
C MET A 281 -13.57 0.39 4.65
N SER A 282 -14.43 1.32 4.25
CA SER A 282 -15.19 2.17 5.16
C SER A 282 -16.14 1.34 6.01
N ARG A 283 -16.85 0.38 5.42
CA ARG A 283 -17.74 -0.53 6.14
C ARG A 283 -16.98 -1.39 7.14
N ALA A 284 -15.88 -2.00 6.71
CA ALA A 284 -15.09 -2.87 7.56
C ALA A 284 -14.41 -2.10 8.72
N LEU A 285 -13.78 -0.95 8.44
CA LEU A 285 -13.11 -0.15 9.47
C LEU A 285 -14.11 0.54 10.41
N SER A 286 -15.35 0.80 9.99
CA SER A 286 -16.39 1.32 10.89
C SER A 286 -16.72 0.33 12.01
N LEU A 287 -16.60 -0.98 11.76
CA LEU A 287 -16.77 -1.99 12.80
C LEU A 287 -15.74 -1.84 13.93
N MET A 288 -14.49 -1.44 13.62
CA MET A 288 -13.46 -1.17 14.62
C MET A 288 -13.83 0.00 15.54
N ALA A 289 -14.37 1.07 14.95
CA ALA A 289 -14.85 2.21 15.71
C ALA A 289 -16.07 1.85 16.57
N GLN A 290 -16.99 1.03 16.03
CA GLN A 290 -18.20 0.57 16.74
C GLN A 290 -17.89 -0.31 17.94
N ILE A 291 -16.90 -1.21 17.85
CA ILE A 291 -16.46 -2.02 19.01
C ILE A 291 -15.60 -1.21 19.99
N ASN A 292 -15.34 0.06 19.69
CA ASN A 292 -14.49 0.96 20.46
C ASN A 292 -13.11 0.34 20.77
N GLU A 293 -12.40 -0.08 19.71
CA GLU A 293 -11.04 -0.61 19.87
C GLU A 293 -10.13 0.40 20.60
N THR A 294 -9.35 -0.09 21.55
CA THR A 294 -8.45 0.74 22.39
C THR A 294 -6.98 0.41 22.15
N ASP A 295 -6.69 -0.71 21.48
CA ASP A 295 -5.33 -1.10 21.16
C ASP A 295 -4.71 -0.15 20.13
N ARG A 296 -3.67 0.56 20.55
CA ARG A 296 -3.00 1.56 19.73
C ARG A 296 -2.40 0.99 18.45
N MET A 297 -1.91 -0.25 18.46
CA MET A 297 -1.38 -0.87 17.25
C MET A 297 -2.49 -1.11 16.24
N ASN A 298 -3.61 -1.68 16.69
CA ASN A 298 -4.77 -1.89 15.83
C ASN A 298 -5.28 -0.56 15.24
N ILE A 299 -5.34 0.51 16.04
CA ILE A 299 -5.78 1.85 15.60
C ILE A 299 -4.80 2.43 14.58
N LEU A 300 -3.49 2.35 14.83
CA LEU A 300 -2.48 2.82 13.89
C LEU A 300 -2.54 2.05 12.58
N LYS A 301 -2.79 0.75 12.62
CA LYS A 301 -2.93 -0.07 11.42
C LYS A 301 -4.20 0.23 10.64
N MET A 302 -5.30 0.50 11.32
CA MET A 302 -6.52 1.03 10.71
C MET A 302 -6.23 2.36 9.99
N CYS A 303 -5.47 3.26 10.60
CA CYS A 303 -5.07 4.53 9.96
C CYS A 303 -4.16 4.31 8.75
N ASP A 304 -3.20 3.38 8.84
CA ASP A 304 -2.32 3.00 7.74
C ASP A 304 -3.11 2.46 6.54
N ILE A 305 -4.10 1.58 6.78
CA ILE A 305 -5.01 1.09 5.73
C ILE A 305 -5.78 2.26 5.13
N LEU A 306 -6.41 3.10 5.96
CA LEU A 306 -7.22 4.25 5.54
C LEU A 306 -6.42 5.20 4.62
N LEU A 307 -5.24 5.62 5.07
CA LEU A 307 -4.40 6.55 4.32
C LEU A 307 -3.82 5.90 3.06
N SER A 308 -3.49 4.60 3.09
CA SER A 308 -3.02 3.87 1.90
C SER A 308 -4.08 3.71 0.81
N GLN A 309 -5.38 3.78 1.16
CA GLN A 309 -6.45 3.78 0.16
C GLN A 309 -6.81 5.19 -0.33
N LEU A 310 -6.68 6.22 0.52
CA LEU A 310 -7.10 7.58 0.20
C LEU A 310 -6.01 8.42 -0.49
N CYS A 311 -4.75 8.22 -0.10
CA CYS A 311 -3.65 9.07 -0.53
C CYS A 311 -2.99 8.53 -1.81
N LEU A 312 -2.72 9.42 -2.75
CA LEU A 312 -1.95 9.15 -3.97
C LEU A 312 -0.61 9.88 -3.88
N LYS A 313 0.50 9.17 -4.10
CA LYS A 313 1.82 9.81 -4.17
C LYS A 313 1.91 10.69 -5.42
N VAL A 314 2.49 11.88 -5.28
CA VAL A 314 2.79 12.75 -6.41
C VAL A 314 4.14 12.34 -6.98
N ALA A 315 4.15 11.71 -8.15
CA ALA A 315 5.41 11.42 -8.84
C ALA A 315 6.04 12.73 -9.34
N HIS A 316 7.26 13.04 -8.93
CA HIS A 316 8.04 14.10 -9.56
C HIS A 316 8.48 13.62 -10.94
N THR A 317 7.74 14.00 -11.98
CA THR A 317 8.16 13.87 -13.37
C THR A 317 9.32 14.82 -13.65
N GLY A 318 10.53 14.41 -13.28
CA GLY A 318 11.75 14.88 -13.92
C GLY A 318 11.83 14.30 -15.33
N ALA A 319 10.90 14.68 -16.21
CA ALA A 319 10.93 14.29 -17.61
C ALA A 319 12.04 15.08 -18.31
N THR A 320 13.28 14.58 -18.28
CA THR A 320 14.19 14.81 -19.41
C THR A 320 13.86 13.72 -20.44
N PRO A 321 13.38 14.06 -21.65
CA PRO A 321 13.21 13.08 -22.71
C PRO A 321 14.57 12.46 -22.97
N PHE A 322 14.68 11.16 -22.71
CA PHE A 322 15.87 10.38 -23.01
C PHE A 322 15.88 10.15 -24.53
N GLY A 323 16.41 11.13 -25.26
CA GLY A 323 16.35 11.16 -26.71
C GLY A 323 17.04 12.40 -27.26
N ASP A 324 18.31 12.61 -26.90
CA ASP A 324 19.29 13.36 -27.70
C ASP A 324 20.66 13.34 -27.01
N MET A 325 21.32 12.20 -27.03
CA MET A 325 22.77 12.17 -26.84
C MET A 325 23.38 11.01 -27.62
N MET A 326 23.02 10.92 -28.90
CA MET A 326 23.70 10.03 -29.83
C MET A 326 23.94 10.77 -31.15
N HIS A 327 24.90 11.71 -31.14
CA HIS A 327 25.54 12.14 -32.38
C HIS A 327 27.07 12.29 -32.21
N ILE A 328 27.75 11.27 -32.74
CA ILE A 328 28.95 11.34 -33.60
C ILE A 328 30.26 11.75 -32.92
N LYS A 329 31.08 10.74 -32.60
CA LYS A 329 32.53 10.81 -32.83
C LYS A 329 32.77 10.66 -34.34
N ASP A 330 33.40 11.65 -34.98
CA ASP A 330 34.68 11.41 -35.64
C ASP A 330 35.34 12.67 -36.21
N SER A 331 36.59 12.85 -35.74
CA SER A 331 37.78 13.31 -36.46
C SER A 331 37.93 14.76 -36.97
N SER A 332 39.04 15.33 -36.49
CA SER A 332 40.10 16.04 -37.25
C SER A 332 40.23 17.57 -37.11
N ASN A 333 41.31 17.92 -36.40
CA ASN A 333 42.34 18.93 -36.69
C ASN A 333 42.02 20.43 -36.84
N SER A 334 42.65 21.19 -35.94
CA SER A 334 43.68 22.21 -36.22
C SER A 334 43.38 23.66 -35.79
N GLU A 335 44.15 24.06 -34.76
CA GLU A 335 44.88 25.33 -34.63
C GLU A 335 44.19 26.69 -34.35
N ARG A 336 44.55 27.19 -33.15
CA ARG A 336 45.15 28.51 -32.82
C ARG A 336 44.26 29.74 -32.52
N LYS A 337 44.53 30.26 -31.29
CA LYS A 337 44.68 31.67 -30.84
C LYS A 337 43.39 32.54 -30.84
N SER A 338 43.11 33.45 -29.90
CA SER A 338 43.84 34.02 -28.74
C SER A 338 42.93 35.04 -28.02
N LYS A 339 43.15 35.22 -26.68
CA LYS A 339 43.03 36.47 -25.86
C LYS A 339 41.65 37.13 -25.67
N ALA A 340 41.17 37.21 -24.41
CA ALA A 340 41.21 38.37 -23.48
C ALA A 340 39.85 39.11 -23.50
N ASP A 341 39.29 39.75 -22.49
CA ASP A 341 39.60 40.09 -21.09
C ASP A 341 38.30 40.66 -20.45
N GLY A 342 38.27 40.77 -19.12
CA GLY A 342 37.44 41.74 -18.36
C GLY A 342 36.20 41.18 -17.66
N ALA A 343 36.23 40.89 -16.35
CA ALA A 343 36.06 41.81 -15.21
C ALA A 343 34.58 42.24 -15.00
N GLY A 344 33.94 42.20 -13.83
CA GLY A 344 34.26 41.82 -12.45
C GLY A 344 32.90 41.48 -11.77
N SER A 345 32.83 40.86 -10.60
CA SER A 345 33.03 41.53 -9.32
C SER A 345 33.01 40.50 -8.19
N PHE A 346 34.01 40.62 -7.30
CA PHE A 346 34.06 40.11 -5.92
C PHE A 346 32.84 40.65 -5.13
N SER A 347 32.41 40.17 -3.96
CA SER A 347 33.02 39.63 -2.72
C SER A 347 31.81 39.24 -1.80
N ARG A 348 31.85 38.57 -0.65
CA ARG A 348 32.89 38.15 0.28
C ARG A 348 32.27 37.12 1.24
N THR A 349 33.01 36.06 1.50
CA THR A 349 32.90 35.06 2.55
C THR A 349 33.31 35.65 3.92
N GLU A 350 32.71 35.17 5.02
CA GLU A 350 33.35 35.09 6.35
C GLU A 350 32.92 33.73 6.97
N THR A 351 33.72 32.66 6.81
CA THR A 351 34.77 32.13 7.72
C THR A 351 34.23 31.72 9.10
N GLY A 352 34.11 30.43 9.43
CA GLY A 352 35.19 29.55 9.92
C GLY A 352 35.05 29.36 11.47
N PRO A 353 35.48 28.25 12.10
CA PRO A 353 36.84 27.74 11.93
C PRO A 353 36.96 26.23 11.70
N GLN A 354 38.05 25.94 11.01
CA GLN A 354 38.62 24.67 10.59
C GLN A 354 39.52 24.11 11.70
N GLY A 355 39.48 22.79 11.88
CA GLY A 355 40.52 22.01 12.55
C GLY A 355 41.00 20.93 11.58
N ASP A 356 42.15 21.18 10.94
CA ASP A 356 42.86 20.24 10.08
C ASP A 356 43.52 19.11 10.92
N PHE A 357 43.63 17.90 10.37
CA PHE A 357 44.92 17.35 9.90
C PHE A 357 44.75 15.92 9.31
N THR A 358 44.91 15.86 7.98
CA THR A 358 45.72 14.91 7.16
C THR A 358 45.41 13.40 7.06
N GLY A 359 45.28 12.93 5.79
CA GLY A 359 45.73 11.59 5.37
C GLY A 359 45.04 10.97 4.14
N ASP A 360 45.51 11.32 2.93
CA ASP A 360 45.33 10.72 1.58
C ASP A 360 44.62 9.36 1.37
N ALA A 361 43.75 9.29 0.35
CA ALA A 361 44.07 8.67 -0.95
C ALA A 361 42.88 8.76 -1.95
N ASN A 362 43.23 9.12 -3.20
CA ASN A 362 42.34 9.38 -4.33
C ASN A 362 41.57 8.14 -4.85
N THR A 363 40.26 8.28 -5.00
CA THR A 363 39.49 7.66 -6.12
C THR A 363 38.41 8.63 -6.58
N LYS A 364 38.71 9.36 -7.67
CA LYS A 364 37.72 10.16 -8.40
C LYS A 364 36.89 9.25 -9.29
N LEU A 365 35.65 9.00 -8.88
CA LEU A 365 34.52 8.61 -9.73
C LEU A 365 33.33 9.41 -9.15
N GLY A 366 32.84 10.49 -9.73
CA GLY A 366 32.49 10.69 -11.13
C GLY A 366 30.97 10.69 -11.26
N GLN A 367 30.33 11.77 -10.79
CA GLN A 367 28.91 12.16 -10.95
C GLN A 367 27.84 11.34 -10.18
N ASN A 368 27.67 11.70 -8.90
CA ASN A 368 26.41 11.47 -8.19
C ASN A 368 25.31 12.33 -8.82
N VAL A 369 24.41 11.70 -9.57
CA VAL A 369 23.05 12.22 -9.73
C VAL A 369 22.43 12.13 -8.34
N HIS A 370 22.41 13.25 -7.62
CA HIS A 370 21.65 13.37 -6.38
C HIS A 370 20.16 13.26 -6.74
N ILE A 371 19.64 12.04 -6.79
CA ILE A 371 18.22 11.80 -6.59
C ILE A 371 17.95 12.27 -5.15
N PRO A 372 17.08 13.27 -4.91
CA PRO A 372 16.77 13.69 -3.56
C PRO A 372 15.99 12.55 -2.87
N ILE A 373 16.70 11.71 -2.13
CA ILE A 373 16.14 10.63 -1.32
C ILE A 373 15.50 11.27 -0.06
N HIS A 374 14.31 11.85 -0.21
CA HIS A 374 13.46 12.30 0.90
C HIS A 374 12.31 11.32 1.19
N ASP A 375 12.55 10.03 0.96
CA ASP A 375 11.46 9.14 0.54
C ASP A 375 11.11 8.05 1.57
N THR A 376 11.48 8.22 2.84
CA THR A 376 11.12 7.24 3.90
C THR A 376 9.92 7.64 4.75
N ALA A 377 9.09 8.56 4.26
CA ALA A 377 7.96 9.14 4.99
C ALA A 377 6.67 8.29 4.85
N SER A 378 5.86 8.19 5.91
CA SER A 378 4.53 7.57 5.85
C SER A 378 3.58 8.37 4.95
N MET A 379 2.45 7.81 4.50
CA MET A 379 1.47 8.56 3.69
C MET A 379 0.96 9.82 4.40
N ALA A 380 0.81 9.77 5.73
CA ALA A 380 0.48 10.93 6.55
C ALA A 380 1.53 12.04 6.41
N ALA A 381 2.80 11.68 6.58
CA ALA A 381 3.90 12.61 6.42
C ALA A 381 4.00 13.14 4.98
N LEU A 382 3.87 12.29 3.97
CA LEU A 382 3.90 12.72 2.57
C LEU A 382 2.77 13.73 2.27
N LEU A 383 1.58 13.51 2.82
CA LEU A 383 0.46 14.45 2.66
C LEU A 383 0.75 15.80 3.32
N LEU A 384 1.27 15.80 4.55
CA LEU A 384 1.63 17.04 5.26
C LEU A 384 2.74 17.82 4.55
N HIS A 385 3.64 17.14 3.84
CA HIS A 385 4.69 17.77 3.03
C HIS A 385 4.24 18.10 1.59
N GLY A 386 2.97 17.87 1.22
CA GLY A 386 2.46 18.13 -0.12
C GLY A 386 2.99 17.19 -1.21
N GLN A 387 3.58 16.06 -0.82
CA GLN A 387 4.09 15.00 -1.69
C GLN A 387 3.09 13.88 -1.93
N ALA A 388 1.94 13.92 -1.26
CA ALA A 388 0.77 13.13 -1.56
C ALA A 388 -0.45 14.04 -1.73
N ILE A 389 -1.43 13.57 -2.50
CA ILE A 389 -2.73 14.23 -2.68
C ILE A 389 -3.84 13.28 -2.24
N VAL A 390 -4.96 13.86 -1.81
CA VAL A 390 -6.16 13.11 -1.47
C VAL A 390 -7.33 13.65 -2.29
N PRO A 391 -7.90 12.86 -3.21
CA PRO A 391 -9.09 13.28 -3.96
C PRO A 391 -10.28 13.45 -3.03
N MET A 392 -10.89 14.64 -3.02
CA MET A 392 -12.04 14.92 -2.14
C MET A 392 -13.26 14.04 -2.45
N GLN A 393 -13.39 13.55 -3.68
CA GLN A 393 -14.43 12.59 -4.04
C GLN A 393 -14.34 11.30 -3.20
N LEU A 394 -13.14 10.86 -2.82
CA LEU A 394 -12.95 9.69 -1.97
C LEU A 394 -13.21 10.03 -0.50
N VAL A 395 -12.69 11.17 -0.02
CA VAL A 395 -12.90 11.63 1.36
C VAL A 395 -14.38 11.81 1.66
N ALA A 396 -15.16 12.34 0.71
CA ALA A 396 -16.60 12.53 0.86
C ALA A 396 -17.37 11.22 1.10
N ARG A 397 -16.85 10.08 0.64
CA ARG A 397 -17.48 8.75 0.85
C ARG A 397 -17.12 8.11 2.18
N VAL A 398 -16.03 8.54 2.81
CA VAL A 398 -15.58 8.00 4.09
C VAL A 398 -16.43 8.58 5.22
N PRO A 399 -17.00 7.75 6.11
CA PRO A 399 -17.71 8.22 7.31
C PRO A 399 -16.81 9.11 8.18
N ALA A 400 -17.36 10.19 8.74
CA ALA A 400 -16.59 11.12 9.57
C ALA A 400 -15.96 10.42 10.78
N ALA A 401 -16.64 9.41 11.33
CA ALA A 401 -16.15 8.53 12.39
C ALA A 401 -14.77 7.95 12.12
N LEU A 402 -14.42 7.62 10.88
CA LEU A 402 -13.10 7.08 10.55
C LEU A 402 -11.98 8.12 10.60
N PHE A 403 -12.31 9.40 10.71
CA PHE A 403 -11.34 10.48 10.89
C PHE A 403 -11.27 10.95 12.35
N TYR A 404 -12.40 11.29 12.96
CA TYR A 404 -12.40 11.87 14.32
C TYR A 404 -12.14 10.83 15.41
N TRP A 405 -12.67 9.61 15.29
CA TRP A 405 -12.50 8.59 16.32
C TRP A 405 -11.02 8.23 16.55
N PRO A 406 -10.21 7.86 15.52
CA PRO A 406 -8.80 7.57 15.75
C PRO A 406 -7.99 8.82 16.13
N LEU A 407 -8.38 10.02 15.68
CA LEU A 407 -7.75 11.28 16.09
C LEU A 407 -7.79 11.47 17.61
N ILE A 408 -8.93 11.17 18.23
CA ILE A 408 -9.15 11.24 19.70
C ILE A 408 -8.37 10.12 20.40
N GLN A 409 -8.51 8.87 19.94
CA GLN A 409 -7.87 7.72 20.59
C GLN A 409 -6.32 7.83 20.62
N LEU A 410 -5.74 8.52 19.63
CA LEU A 410 -4.31 8.72 19.53
C LEU A 410 -3.78 9.95 20.30
N ALA A 411 -4.65 10.74 20.95
CA ALA A 411 -4.27 11.97 21.65
C ALA A 411 -3.19 11.76 22.72
N GLY A 412 -3.34 10.75 23.57
CA GLY A 412 -2.36 10.41 24.61
C GLY A 412 -1.09 9.70 24.11
N ALA A 413 -0.88 9.60 22.80
CA ALA A 413 0.29 8.95 22.20
C ALA A 413 1.18 9.91 21.39
N ALA A 414 0.79 11.19 21.26
CA ALA A 414 1.52 12.20 20.50
C ALA A 414 2.93 12.49 21.06
N THR A 415 3.17 12.19 22.35
CA THR A 415 4.44 12.49 23.04
C THR A 415 5.41 11.30 23.15
N ASP A 416 4.95 10.04 23.19
CA ASP A 416 5.75 9.00 23.88
C ASP A 416 6.05 7.68 23.17
N ASN A 417 5.61 7.39 21.93
CA ASN A 417 5.77 6.02 21.42
C ASN A 417 6.38 5.88 20.02
N ILE A 418 7.68 6.16 19.98
CA ILE A 418 8.62 5.76 18.93
C ILE A 418 8.46 4.28 18.53
N ALA A 419 8.34 3.35 19.48
CA ALA A 419 8.27 1.91 19.19
C ALA A 419 6.97 1.48 18.50
N LEU A 420 5.83 2.11 18.82
CA LEU A 420 4.52 1.78 18.24
C LEU A 420 4.40 2.24 16.78
N GLY A 421 5.03 3.37 16.42
CA GLY A 421 5.15 3.82 15.04
C GLY A 421 5.94 2.83 14.17
N VAL A 422 7.07 2.32 14.66
CA VAL A 422 7.95 1.38 13.91
C VAL A 422 7.24 0.09 13.54
N SER A 423 6.44 -0.47 14.44
CA SER A 423 5.71 -1.71 14.18
C SER A 423 4.59 -1.58 13.13
N VAL A 424 4.18 -0.36 12.76
CA VAL A 424 3.28 -0.10 11.62
C VAL A 424 4.00 0.47 10.39
N GLY A 425 5.34 0.55 10.41
CA GLY A 425 6.15 1.06 9.28
C GLY A 425 6.52 2.54 9.37
N SER A 426 6.30 3.19 10.52
CA SER A 426 6.64 4.59 10.80
C SER A 426 8.01 4.71 11.47
N LYS A 427 8.90 5.60 11.02
CA LYS A 427 10.24 5.74 11.62
C LYS A 427 10.12 6.33 13.02
N GLY A 428 10.15 5.46 14.04
CA GLY A 428 10.16 5.81 15.45
C GLY A 428 11.40 6.59 15.88
N ARG A 429 11.36 7.90 15.70
CA ARG A 429 12.20 8.85 16.42
C ARG A 429 11.33 10.09 16.64
N GLY A 430 11.24 10.56 17.89
CA GLY A 430 10.48 11.76 18.23
C GLY A 430 10.92 12.93 17.35
N ASN A 431 9.95 13.70 16.86
CA ASN A 431 10.11 14.81 15.90
C ASN A 431 10.60 14.46 14.48
N LEU A 432 10.52 13.20 14.02
CA LEU A 432 10.75 12.86 12.60
C LEU A 432 9.43 12.54 11.85
N PRO A 433 9.36 12.82 10.53
CA PRO A 433 8.19 12.56 9.70
C PRO A 433 7.70 11.11 9.80
N GLY A 434 6.43 10.94 10.13
CA GLY A 434 5.68 9.68 10.15
C GLY A 434 5.21 9.22 11.52
N GLY A 435 5.38 9.99 12.59
CA GLY A 435 4.91 9.64 13.94
C GLY A 435 3.38 9.68 14.10
N THR A 436 2.88 9.24 15.27
CA THR A 436 1.45 9.33 15.63
C THR A 436 0.91 10.76 15.49
N SER A 437 1.73 11.75 15.80
CA SER A 437 1.44 13.18 15.62
C SER A 437 1.16 13.55 14.14
N ASP A 438 1.90 13.00 13.16
CA ASP A 438 1.63 13.22 11.73
C ASP A 438 0.32 12.58 11.29
N ILE A 439 0.02 11.39 11.82
CA ILE A 439 -1.24 10.69 11.56
C ILE A 439 -2.41 11.54 12.10
N ARG A 440 -2.32 12.04 13.33
CA ARG A 440 -3.35 12.90 13.94
C ARG A 440 -3.57 14.20 13.15
N ALA A 441 -2.49 14.92 12.85
CA ALA A 441 -2.53 16.11 12.03
C ALA A 441 -3.18 15.85 10.66
N THR A 442 -2.84 14.73 10.03
CA THR A 442 -3.44 14.29 8.75
C THR A 442 -4.93 13.98 8.89
N LEU A 443 -5.33 13.18 9.89
CA LEU A 443 -6.72 12.83 10.14
C LEU A 443 -7.59 14.07 10.35
N LEU A 444 -7.08 15.06 11.09
CA LEU A 444 -7.78 16.33 11.29
C LEU A 444 -7.95 17.11 9.98
N LEU A 445 -6.92 17.18 9.13
CA LEU A 445 -7.04 17.83 7.82
C LEU A 445 -8.08 17.13 6.93
N LEU A 446 -8.12 15.80 6.94
CA LEU A 446 -9.12 15.01 6.22
C LEU A 446 -10.53 15.25 6.78
N LEU A 447 -10.67 15.31 8.11
CA LEU A 447 -11.94 15.63 8.76
C LEU A 447 -12.43 17.04 8.39
N ILE A 448 -11.54 18.03 8.44
CA ILE A 448 -11.85 19.41 8.00
C ILE A 448 -12.30 19.41 6.54
N GLY A 449 -11.62 18.68 5.67
CA GLY A 449 -12.00 18.50 4.27
C GLY A 449 -13.40 17.89 4.12
N LYS A 450 -13.70 16.83 4.89
CA LYS A 450 -15.01 16.17 4.94
C LYS A 450 -16.10 17.13 5.43
N CYS A 451 -15.91 17.82 6.55
CA CYS A 451 -16.87 18.79 7.10
C CYS A 451 -17.10 19.99 6.17
N THR A 452 -16.07 20.39 5.40
CA THR A 452 -16.19 21.47 4.42
C THR A 452 -17.00 21.04 3.19
N ALA A 453 -16.84 19.78 2.76
CA ALA A 453 -17.56 19.24 1.60
C ALA A 453 -18.97 18.76 1.94
N ASP A 454 -19.21 18.37 3.19
CA ASP A 454 -20.45 17.78 3.67
C ASP A 454 -20.84 18.39 5.04
N PRO A 455 -21.76 19.37 5.05
CA PRO A 455 -22.22 20.00 6.28
C PRO A 455 -22.85 19.04 7.29
N SER A 456 -23.39 17.89 6.85
CA SER A 456 -23.95 16.90 7.76
C SER A 456 -22.86 16.25 8.61
N ALA A 457 -21.66 16.05 8.04
CA ALA A 457 -20.51 15.54 8.77
C ALA A 457 -20.00 16.53 9.82
N PHE A 458 -20.15 17.85 9.60
CA PHE A 458 -19.82 18.85 10.62
C PHE A 458 -20.74 18.75 11.84
N ILE A 459 -22.04 18.51 11.62
CA ILE A 459 -23.00 18.31 12.70
C ILE A 459 -22.75 16.96 13.40
N GLU A 460 -22.48 15.90 12.63
CA GLU A 460 -22.19 14.54 13.15
C GLU A 460 -21.06 14.54 14.18
N VAL A 461 -19.98 15.31 13.94
CA VAL A 461 -18.84 15.36 14.85
C VAL A 461 -19.04 16.23 16.09
N GLY A 462 -20.18 16.93 16.22
CA GLY A 462 -20.45 17.84 17.34
C GLY A 462 -20.21 19.32 17.02
N GLY A 463 -20.05 19.69 15.74
CA GLY A 463 -19.96 21.08 15.31
C GLY A 463 -18.75 21.83 15.85
N GLU A 464 -18.93 23.11 16.17
CA GLU A 464 -17.85 23.98 16.65
C GLU A 464 -17.24 23.52 17.98
N GLU A 465 -18.04 22.91 18.86
CA GLU A 465 -17.60 22.49 20.20
C GLU A 465 -16.47 21.46 20.11
N PHE A 466 -16.61 20.48 19.22
CA PHE A 466 -15.59 19.48 18.95
C PHE A 466 -14.25 20.10 18.55
N PHE A 467 -14.26 21.06 17.62
CA PHE A 467 -13.03 21.72 17.17
C PHE A 467 -12.46 22.65 18.27
N ARG A 468 -13.33 23.24 19.10
CA ARG A 468 -12.89 24.08 20.22
C ARG A 468 -12.13 23.27 21.26
N GLU A 469 -12.55 22.04 21.55
CA GLU A 469 -11.82 21.13 22.45
C GLU A 469 -10.40 20.80 21.93
N LEU A 470 -10.22 20.73 20.62
CA LEU A 470 -8.89 20.47 20.00
C LEU A 470 -7.92 21.66 20.08
N LEU A 471 -8.35 22.84 20.55
CA LEU A 471 -7.46 24.00 20.72
C LEU A 471 -6.46 23.79 21.87
N ASP A 472 -6.84 23.00 22.87
CA ASP A 472 -6.00 22.66 24.03
C ASP A 472 -5.18 21.37 23.79
N ASP A 473 -5.08 20.90 22.54
CA ASP A 473 -4.35 19.69 22.21
C ASP A 473 -2.84 19.84 22.41
N THR A 474 -2.21 18.79 22.95
CA THR A 474 -0.75 18.71 23.11
C THR A 474 0.03 18.82 21.80
N ASP A 475 -0.57 18.43 20.68
CA ASP A 475 0.00 18.59 19.35
C ASP A 475 -0.36 19.96 18.78
N ALA A 476 0.63 20.86 18.73
CA ALA A 476 0.45 22.23 18.24
C ALA A 476 -0.13 22.30 16.82
N ARG A 477 0.07 21.28 15.97
CA ARG A 477 -0.52 21.25 14.62
C ARG A 477 -2.01 20.97 14.66
N VAL A 478 -2.46 20.12 15.59
CA VAL A 478 -3.88 19.85 15.81
C VAL A 478 -4.59 21.13 16.25
N ALA A 479 -4.05 21.83 17.26
CA ALA A 479 -4.57 23.11 17.71
C ALA A 479 -4.56 24.18 16.59
N TYR A 480 -3.47 24.26 15.81
CA TYR A 480 -3.35 25.21 14.70
C TYR A 480 -4.37 24.95 13.58
N TYR A 481 -4.52 23.71 13.11
CA TYR A 481 -5.49 23.41 12.06
C TYR A 481 -6.93 23.60 12.53
N SER A 482 -7.21 23.24 13.79
CA SER A 482 -8.53 23.46 14.39
C SER A 482 -8.88 24.95 14.47
N SER A 483 -7.98 25.78 14.99
CA SER A 483 -8.19 27.25 15.07
C SER A 483 -8.39 27.88 13.70
N THR A 484 -7.60 27.47 12.71
CA THR A 484 -7.71 27.96 11.32
C THR A 484 -9.07 27.62 10.71
N PHE A 485 -9.58 26.42 10.99
CA PHE A 485 -10.89 26.00 10.50
C PHE A 485 -12.03 26.81 11.16
N LEU A 486 -12.01 26.97 12.48
CA LEU A 486 -12.98 27.77 13.22
C LEU A 486 -13.01 29.22 12.74
N LEU A 487 -11.85 29.86 12.57
CA LEU A 487 -11.76 31.23 12.06
C LEU A 487 -12.40 31.36 10.67
N LYS A 488 -12.13 30.42 9.77
CA LYS A 488 -12.76 30.41 8.43
C LYS A 488 -14.27 30.21 8.51
N ALA A 489 -14.75 29.36 9.41
CA ALA A 489 -16.19 29.13 9.61
C ALA A 489 -16.89 30.38 10.16
N SER A 490 -16.31 31.05 11.16
CA SER A 490 -16.86 32.29 11.73
C SER A 490 -16.89 33.43 10.71
N ILE A 491 -15.82 33.61 9.89
CA ILE A 491 -15.79 34.62 8.83
C ILE A 491 -16.88 34.36 7.78
N ARG A 492 -17.11 33.10 7.40
CA ARG A 492 -18.21 32.75 6.47
C ARG A 492 -19.57 33.07 7.06
N SER A 493 -19.79 32.79 8.35
CA SER A 493 -21.04 33.13 9.02
C SER A 493 -21.28 34.65 9.05
N LEU A 494 -20.22 35.45 9.28
CA LEU A 494 -20.31 36.91 9.33
C LEU A 494 -20.54 37.56 7.94
N LEU A 495 -20.16 36.91 6.85
CA LEU A 495 -20.38 37.39 5.49
C LEU A 495 -21.77 37.03 4.92
N LEU A 496 -22.49 36.14 5.60
CA LEU A 496 -23.84 35.68 5.22
C LEU A 496 -24.96 36.35 6.04
N THR A 497 -24.60 37.17 7.03
CA THR A 497 -25.46 38.08 7.80
C THR A 497 -25.25 39.51 7.35
#